data_AF-A0A7Y6Y1B0-F1
#
_entry.id   AF-A0A7Y6Y1B0-F1
#
_cell.length_a   1.000
_cell.length_b   1.000
_cell.length_c   1.000
_cell.angle_alpha   90.00
_cell.angle_beta   90.00
_cell.angle_gamma   90.00
#
_symmetry.space_group_name_H-M   'P 1'
#
loop_
_entity.id
_entity.type
_entity.pdbx_description
1 polymer ?
#
loop_
_entity_poly.entity_id
_entity_poly.type
_entity_poly.pdbx_seq_one_letter_code
_entity_poly.pdbx_strand_id
1 'polypeptide(L)'
;MHVLSPVMGAEDFALYSRTEEKIPSLIFWLGTVSAEDVAAAAKGEKKLPSLHSSSFAPVPEPTLKGGVEAMTTAALSLLGKK
;
A
#
# COMPACT_ATOMS: atom_id res chain seq x y z
N MET A 1 -10.00 4.24 4.26
CA MET A 1 -9.48 3.24 3.29
C MET A 1 -10.24 3.38 1.99
N HIS A 2 -9.54 3.52 0.88
CA HIS A 2 -10.14 3.42 -0.44
C HIS A 2 -10.10 1.96 -0.89
N VAL A 3 -11.24 1.40 -1.30
CA VAL A 3 -11.28 0.05 -1.87
C VAL A 3 -10.77 0.14 -3.30
N LEU A 4 -9.73 -0.62 -3.60
CA LEU A 4 -9.13 -0.70 -4.94
C LEU A 4 -9.66 -1.94 -5.66
N SER A 5 -9.72 -1.88 -6.98
CA SER A 5 -9.97 -3.07 -7.80
C SER A 5 -8.86 -4.09 -7.54
N PRO A 6 -9.18 -5.39 -7.46
CA PRO A 6 -8.17 -6.44 -7.39
C PRO A 6 -7.17 -6.33 -8.55
N VAL A 7 -5.91 -6.67 -8.27
CA VAL A 7 -4.84 -6.70 -9.27
C VAL A 7 -4.33 -8.14 -9.44
N MET A 8 -3.64 -8.41 -10.55
CA MET A 8 -3.04 -9.72 -10.82
C MET A 8 -1.74 -9.99 -10.02
N GLY A 9 -1.32 -9.06 -9.16
CA GLY A 9 -0.16 -9.24 -8.30
C GLY A 9 -0.40 -10.33 -7.26
N ALA A 10 0.64 -11.10 -6.96
CA ALA A 10 0.62 -12.13 -5.93
C ALA A 10 1.63 -11.79 -4.84
N GLU A 11 1.26 -12.11 -3.59
CA GLU A 11 2.10 -11.98 -2.40
C GLU A 11 1.93 -13.24 -1.56
N ASP A 12 3.04 -13.74 -1.01
CA ASP A 12 3.01 -14.92 -0.13
C ASP A 12 2.44 -14.59 1.26
N PHE A 13 2.25 -13.31 1.58
CA PHE A 13 1.61 -12.83 2.81
C PHE A 13 0.28 -13.54 3.13
N ALA A 14 -0.48 -13.93 2.10
CA ALA A 14 -1.73 -14.67 2.29
C ALA A 14 -1.54 -16.03 2.99
N LEU A 15 -0.31 -16.57 3.03
CA LEU A 15 -0.01 -17.79 3.79
C LEU A 15 -0.19 -17.60 5.31
N TYR A 16 0.00 -16.38 5.84
CA TYR A 16 -0.16 -16.11 7.28
C TYR A 16 -1.59 -16.27 7.78
N SER A 17 -2.62 -16.17 6.92
CA SER A 17 -4.02 -16.41 7.29
C SER A 17 -4.54 -17.80 6.87
N ARG A 18 -3.76 -18.57 6.11
CA ARG A 18 -4.11 -19.92 5.64
C ARG A 18 -3.71 -21.01 6.65
N THR A 19 -3.96 -20.76 7.93
CA THR A 19 -3.74 -21.72 9.03
C THR A 19 -5.08 -22.31 9.50
N GLU A 20 -5.04 -23.34 10.36
CA GLU A 20 -6.25 -23.95 10.93
C GLU A 20 -7.07 -22.93 11.76
N GLU A 21 -6.38 -22.00 12.41
CA GLU A 21 -6.94 -20.95 13.27
C GLU A 21 -7.63 -19.82 12.47
N LYS A 22 -7.38 -19.73 11.15
CA LYS A 22 -7.99 -18.74 10.24
C LYS A 22 -7.89 -17.31 10.74
N ILE A 23 -6.71 -16.92 11.22
CA ILE A 23 -6.47 -15.57 11.76
C ILE A 23 -6.73 -14.54 10.65
N PRO A 24 -7.63 -13.55 10.86
CA PRO A 24 -7.87 -12.50 9.89
C PRO A 24 -6.60 -11.70 9.59
N SER A 25 -6.28 -11.54 8.31
CA SER A 25 -5.12 -10.78 7.84
C SER A 25 -5.53 -9.65 6.92
N LEU A 26 -4.80 -8.53 6.96
CA LEU A 26 -4.97 -7.40 6.05
C LEU A 26 -3.62 -7.04 5.42
N ILE A 27 -3.58 -7.00 4.09
CA ILE A 27 -2.54 -6.34 3.31
C ILE A 27 -3.18 -5.13 2.61
N PHE A 28 -2.46 -4.01 2.50
CA PHE A 28 -2.95 -2.79 1.87
C PHE A 28 -1.86 -2.10 1.05
N TRP A 29 -2.28 -1.25 0.11
CA TRP A 29 -1.39 -0.49 -0.76
C TRP A 29 -0.92 0.79 -0.08
N LEU A 30 0.39 1.06 -0.15
CA LEU A 30 0.99 2.34 0.22
C LEU A 30 1.27 3.15 -1.06
N GLY A 31 0.79 4.40 -1.11
CA GLY A 31 1.10 5.32 -2.20
C GLY A 31 2.53 5.87 -2.09
N THR A 32 3.25 5.91 -3.20
CA THR A 32 4.66 6.33 -3.24
C THR A 32 4.95 7.46 -4.22
N VAL A 33 3.96 7.86 -5.01
CA VAL A 33 4.08 8.83 -6.12
C VAL A 33 3.68 10.22 -5.65
N SER A 34 4.27 11.28 -6.22
CA SER A 34 3.91 12.66 -5.88
C SER A 34 2.44 12.94 -6.23
N ALA A 35 1.81 13.84 -5.46
CA ALA A 35 0.43 14.25 -5.73
C ALA A 35 0.24 14.86 -7.13
N GLU A 36 1.26 15.58 -7.61
CA GLU A 36 1.30 16.15 -8.96
C GLU A 36 1.25 15.06 -10.03
N ASP A 37 2.10 14.03 -9.91
CA ASP A 37 2.15 12.94 -10.88
C ASP A 37 0.89 12.08 -10.86
N VAL A 38 0.31 11.85 -9.68
CA VAL A 38 -0.99 11.18 -9.55
C VAL A 38 -2.07 12.00 -10.24
N ALA A 39 -2.10 13.32 -10.08
CA ALA A 39 -3.06 14.20 -10.73
C ALA A 39 -2.90 14.23 -12.25
N ALA A 40 -1.67 14.30 -12.75
CA ALA A 40 -1.37 14.22 -14.18
C ALA A 40 -1.79 12.86 -14.78
N ALA A 41 -1.54 11.76 -14.05
CA ALA A 41 -1.96 10.44 -14.48
C ALA A 41 -3.48 10.28 -14.53
N ALA A 42 -4.21 10.85 -13.57
CA ALA A 42 -5.68 10.85 -13.55
C ALA A 42 -6.28 11.60 -14.76
N LYS A 43 -5.56 12.58 -15.32
CA LYS A 43 -5.93 13.29 -16.55
C LYS A 43 -5.46 12.60 -17.84
N GLY A 44 -4.73 11.49 -17.73
CA GLY A 44 -4.14 10.79 -18.88
C GLY A 44 -2.87 11.46 -19.45
N GLU A 45 -2.33 12.47 -18.77
CA GLU A 45 -1.15 13.24 -19.22
C GLU A 45 0.17 12.51 -18.94
N LYS A 46 0.16 11.56 -18.00
CA LYS A 46 1.34 10.80 -17.57
C LYS A 46 1.00 9.35 -17.27
N LYS A 47 1.91 8.43 -17.59
CA LYS A 47 1.83 7.02 -17.16
C LYS A 47 2.73 6.82 -15.94
N LEU A 48 2.17 6.30 -14.85
CA LEU A 48 2.94 5.99 -13.65
C LEU A 48 3.77 4.70 -13.86
N PRO A 49 5.03 4.66 -13.41
CA PRO A 49 5.84 3.44 -13.46
C PRO A 49 5.26 2.37 -12.52
N SER A 50 5.23 1.12 -12.98
CA SER A 50 4.80 -0.02 -12.16
C SER A 50 5.95 -0.56 -11.32
N LEU A 51 5.62 -1.42 -10.35
CA LEU A 51 6.61 -2.31 -9.73
C LEU A 51 7.40 -3.06 -10.82
N HIS A 52 8.68 -3.32 -10.55
CA HIS A 52 9.69 -3.91 -11.45
C HIS A 52 10.13 -3.03 -12.64
N SER A 53 9.66 -1.80 -12.75
CA SER A 53 10.22 -0.82 -13.69
C SER A 53 11.52 -0.22 -13.15
N SER A 54 12.52 -0.01 -14.02
CA SER A 54 13.72 0.78 -13.68
C SER A 54 13.42 2.25 -13.38
N SER A 55 12.24 2.73 -13.77
CA SER A 55 11.76 4.09 -13.51
C SER A 55 10.91 4.19 -12.25
N PHE A 56 10.67 3.09 -11.52
CA PHE A 56 9.91 3.14 -10.27
C PHE A 56 10.73 3.82 -9.17
N ALA A 57 10.32 5.03 -8.79
CA ALA A 57 11.04 5.88 -7.84
C ALA A 57 10.06 6.49 -6.82
N PRO A 58 9.88 5.84 -5.64
CA PRO A 58 9.14 6.41 -4.52
C PRO A 58 9.65 7.80 -4.12
N VAL A 59 8.74 8.73 -3.83
CA VAL A 59 9.09 10.03 -3.23
C VAL A 59 9.47 9.78 -1.76
N PRO A 60 10.74 9.94 -1.35
CA PRO A 60 11.23 9.31 -0.12
C PRO A 60 10.51 9.73 1.15
N GLU A 61 10.43 11.04 1.39
CA GLU A 61 9.91 11.61 2.64
C GLU A 61 8.42 11.28 2.90
N PRO A 62 7.48 11.55 1.97
CA PRO A 62 6.07 11.26 2.19
C PRO A 62 5.79 9.75 2.19
N THR A 63 6.54 8.95 1.42
CA THR A 63 6.42 7.49 1.43
C THR A 63 6.75 6.92 2.80
N LEU A 64 7.88 7.33 3.37
CA LEU A 64 8.33 6.84 4.68
C LEU A 64 7.38 7.29 5.79
N LYS A 65 7.02 8.58 5.82
CA LYS A 65 6.08 9.10 6.82
C LYS A 65 4.72 8.40 6.73
N GLY A 66 4.16 8.30 5.53
CA GLY A 66 2.87 7.65 5.31
C GLY A 66 2.89 6.16 5.69
N GLY A 67 3.96 5.44 5.37
CA GLY A 67 4.13 4.03 5.73
C GLY A 67 4.22 3.82 7.25
N VAL A 68 5.04 4.62 7.94
CA VAL A 68 5.19 4.56 9.40
C VAL A 68 3.87 4.91 10.09
N GLU A 69 3.21 5.98 9.66
CA GLU A 69 1.92 6.40 10.21
C GLU A 69 0.84 5.34 10.00
N ALA A 70 0.73 4.79 8.78
CA ALA A 70 -0.27 3.77 8.46
C ALA A 70 -0.08 2.51 9.30
N MET A 71 1.15 1.98 9.41
CA MET A 71 1.44 0.79 10.20
C MET A 71 1.27 1.02 11.70
N THR A 72 1.72 2.18 12.20
CA THR A 72 1.55 2.55 13.61
C THR A 72 0.08 2.66 13.96
N THR A 73 -0.71 3.32 13.11
CA THR A 73 -2.15 3.46 13.30
C THR A 73 -2.86 2.11 13.24
N ALA A 74 -2.49 1.22 12.32
CA ALA A 74 -3.03 -0.13 12.24
C ALA A 74 -2.74 -0.92 13.52
N ALA A 75 -1.48 -0.89 14.00
CA ALA A 75 -1.09 -1.57 15.23
C ALA A 75 -1.81 -1.01 16.46
N LEU A 76 -1.88 0.32 16.62
CA LEU A 76 -2.60 0.95 17.73
C LEU A 76 -4.11 0.70 17.68
N SER A 77 -4.71 0.64 16.50
CA SER A 77 -6.12 0.30 16.35
C SER A 77 -6.43 -1.14 16.82
N LEU A 78 -5.51 -2.08 16.54
CA LEU A 78 -5.66 -3.48 16.92
C LEU A 78 -5.26 -3.76 18.38
N LEU A 79 -4.18 -3.13 18.86
CA LEU A 79 -3.50 -3.45 20.12
C LEU A 79 -3.65 -2.37 21.20
N GLY A 80 -3.97 -1.13 20.81
CA GLY A 80 -3.96 0.05 21.68
C GLY A 80 -5.16 0.17 22.61
N LYS A 81 -6.00 -0.85 22.73
CA LYS A 81 -7.03 -0.92 23.77
C LYS A 81 -6.45 -1.42 25.08
N LYS A 82 -6.49 -0.55 26.09
CA LYS A 82 -6.91 -0.93 27.44
C LYS A 82 -8.38 -0.62 27.59
#